data_AF-A0A962ACY1-F1
#
_entry.id   AF-A0A962ACY1-F1
#
_cell.length_a   1.000
_cell.length_b   1.000
_cell.length_c   1.000
_cell.angle_alpha   90.00
_cell.angle_beta   90.00
_cell.angle_gamma   90.00
#
_symmetry.space_group_name_H-M   'P 1'
#
loop_
_entity.id
_entity.type
_entity.pdbx_description
1 polymer ?
#
loop_
_entity_poly.entity_id
_entity_poly.type
_entity_poly.pdbx_seq_one_letter_code
_entity_poly.pdbx_strand_id
1 'polypeptide(L)'
;MIAPSYTAILLFVLVPGLIFSLALLEPIPAALAAALTVASVATTLARTDWRLRPDWRLLGGATAVAAFLTLVSGVGHLVYQTDDWTVRDALLLDLVRYPWPIPYALDSFSGVLRAPIGMYLVPALVGKAFGPGAAEAALFTQNTALMALCLYVFARTAVFGRARWIVLGLFVVFSGLDCLAWAKRLYDGTPDNLLLPHLDPWPGFFQFSSHVTQVLWVPHHALAGWTFIAAYQAWRMGRLPALLMCPLWALTILWSTLPAFGAIPFLLFALASDLRDGKIRIGDFASAVAAGLGVLPVVIYITRDTAGLPQGFLDFTNMAVVQSYVSMMLVKVAPWLALAWEARDPKDGRTRWELAIIALVLAVLPIYKIGIANDFVMRASIPALALLCLRAAPAFATLGAQPMRQRVLAVAIVVLGAVTPAVEILRNTTGKAEAASVCNVWESLEDGPAAGTPRDYYIASDESMAVIPRLFRQPNSRPKTLRVHECWPGRSFVYRRPGT
;
A
#
# COMPACT_ATOMS: atom_id res chain seq x y z
N MET A 1 -18.92 8.67 -18.44
CA MET A 1 -17.87 9.71 -18.47
C MET A 1 -17.00 9.57 -17.24
N ILE A 2 -15.69 9.79 -17.36
CA ILE A 2 -14.73 9.57 -16.27
C ILE A 2 -14.73 10.80 -15.35
N ALA A 3 -14.74 10.57 -14.03
CA ALA A 3 -14.75 11.66 -13.05
C ALA A 3 -13.34 12.26 -12.84
N PRO A 4 -13.21 13.59 -12.66
CA PRO A 4 -11.91 14.24 -12.43
C PRO A 4 -11.11 13.69 -11.26
N SER A 5 -11.77 13.21 -10.21
CA SER A 5 -11.10 12.62 -9.04
C SER A 5 -10.31 11.36 -9.37
N TYR A 6 -10.80 10.53 -10.31
CA TYR A 6 -10.05 9.36 -10.78
C TYR A 6 -8.82 9.79 -11.57
N THR A 7 -9.01 10.75 -12.48
CA THR A 7 -7.93 11.27 -13.32
C THR A 7 -6.85 11.94 -12.47
N ALA A 8 -7.22 12.65 -11.41
CA ALA A 8 -6.28 13.19 -10.44
C ALA A 8 -5.44 12.08 -9.77
N ILE A 9 -6.07 11.00 -9.31
CA ILE A 9 -5.36 9.82 -8.75
C ILE A 9 -4.38 9.24 -9.78
N LEU A 10 -4.82 9.07 -11.02
CA LEU A 10 -3.96 8.57 -12.11
C LEU A 10 -2.75 9.48 -12.33
N LEU A 11 -2.92 10.80 -12.30
CA LEU A 11 -1.82 11.76 -12.44
C LEU A 11 -0.84 11.67 -11.27
N PHE A 12 -1.31 11.49 -10.03
CA PHE A 12 -0.43 11.28 -8.86
C PHE A 12 0.49 10.07 -9.03
N VAL A 13 -0.01 8.96 -9.59
CA VAL A 13 0.82 7.76 -9.80
C VAL A 13 1.64 7.81 -11.10
N LEU A 14 1.21 8.60 -12.09
CA LEU A 14 1.90 8.81 -13.36
C LEU A 14 3.23 9.54 -13.18
N VAL A 15 3.22 10.64 -12.43
CA VAL A 15 4.40 11.54 -12.32
C VAL A 15 5.64 10.78 -11.82
N PRO A 16 5.59 9.96 -10.76
CA PRO A 16 6.71 9.09 -10.38
C PRO A 16 7.21 8.17 -11.49
N GLY A 17 6.31 7.61 -12.31
CA GLY A 17 6.70 6.75 -13.44
C GLY A 17 7.49 7.51 -14.52
N LEU A 18 7.10 8.76 -14.79
CA LEU A 18 7.84 9.63 -15.72
C LEU A 18 9.20 10.03 -15.13
N ILE A 19 9.26 10.39 -13.86
CA ILE A 19 10.51 10.70 -13.16
C ILE A 19 11.46 9.49 -13.22
N PHE A 20 10.95 8.30 -12.91
CA PHE A 20 11.71 7.06 -13.00
C PHE A 20 12.30 6.87 -14.40
N SER A 21 11.46 7.00 -15.43
CA SER A 21 11.87 6.82 -16.82
C SER A 21 12.97 7.80 -17.21
N LEU A 22 12.82 9.08 -16.87
CA LEU A 22 13.75 10.13 -17.26
C LEU A 22 15.05 10.16 -16.46
N ALA A 23 15.04 9.64 -15.24
CA ALA A 23 16.19 9.76 -14.36
C ALA A 23 17.00 8.47 -14.18
N LEU A 24 16.37 7.29 -14.27
CA LEU A 24 17.05 6.00 -14.06
C LEU A 24 17.38 5.28 -15.38
N LEU A 25 16.67 5.58 -16.48
CA LEU A 25 16.91 4.93 -17.77
C LEU A 25 17.87 5.71 -18.66
N GLU A 26 18.56 4.99 -19.53
CA GLU A 26 19.32 5.58 -20.64
C GLU A 26 18.39 6.38 -21.57
N PRO A 27 18.88 7.40 -22.31
CA PRO A 27 18.03 8.35 -23.04
C PRO A 27 17.00 7.73 -23.99
N ILE A 28 17.36 6.67 -24.73
CA ILE A 28 16.46 6.02 -25.69
C ILE A 28 15.36 5.22 -24.97
N PRO A 29 15.67 4.24 -24.08
CA PRO A 29 14.63 3.58 -23.27
C PRO A 29 13.79 4.56 -22.45
N ALA A 30 14.38 5.64 -21.92
CA ALA A 30 13.69 6.69 -21.20
C ALA A 30 12.59 7.34 -22.06
N ALA A 31 12.94 7.79 -23.27
CA ALA A 31 12.00 8.44 -24.18
C ALA A 31 10.87 7.50 -24.59
N LEU A 32 11.18 6.22 -24.89
CA LEU A 32 10.18 5.22 -25.26
C LEU A 32 9.23 4.90 -24.10
N ALA A 33 9.76 4.61 -22.91
CA ALA A 33 8.96 4.30 -21.73
C ALA A 33 8.08 5.48 -21.33
N ALA A 34 8.62 6.71 -21.33
CA ALA A 34 7.87 7.92 -21.05
C ALA A 34 6.75 8.15 -22.07
N ALA A 35 7.04 8.04 -23.38
CA ALA A 35 6.05 8.21 -24.44
C ALA A 35 4.91 7.19 -24.33
N LEU A 36 5.23 5.91 -24.12
CA LEU A 36 4.24 4.84 -23.93
C LEU A 36 3.40 5.07 -22.67
N THR A 37 4.02 5.50 -21.58
CA THR A 37 3.33 5.79 -20.33
C THR A 37 2.36 6.96 -20.50
N VAL A 38 2.78 8.06 -21.14
CA VAL A 38 1.89 9.20 -21.46
C VAL A 38 0.77 8.80 -22.41
N ALA A 39 1.08 8.04 -23.46
CA ALA A 39 0.07 7.54 -24.40
C ALA A 39 -0.97 6.65 -23.71
N SER A 40 -0.55 5.84 -22.74
CA SER A 40 -1.45 4.95 -21.99
C SER A 40 -2.53 5.69 -21.19
N VAL A 41 -2.23 6.91 -20.71
CA VAL A 41 -3.15 7.72 -19.90
C VAL A 41 -3.94 8.75 -20.72
N ALA A 42 -3.52 9.03 -21.96
CA ALA A 42 -4.15 10.05 -22.83
C ALA A 42 -5.65 9.79 -23.05
N THR A 43 -6.05 8.54 -23.24
CA THR A 43 -7.46 8.16 -23.41
C THR A 43 -8.30 8.49 -22.18
N THR A 44 -7.77 8.26 -20.98
CA THR A 44 -8.43 8.62 -19.72
C THR A 44 -8.59 10.14 -19.62
N LEU A 45 -7.52 10.89 -19.88
CA LEU A 45 -7.53 12.36 -19.85
C LEU A 45 -8.57 12.94 -20.81
N ALA A 46 -8.61 12.45 -22.05
CA ALA A 46 -9.55 12.90 -23.08
C ALA A 46 -11.02 12.59 -22.75
N ARG A 47 -11.28 11.48 -22.03
CA ARG A 47 -12.64 11.06 -21.63
C ARG A 47 -13.07 11.55 -20.24
N THR A 48 -12.23 12.35 -19.59
CA THR A 48 -12.53 12.96 -18.30
C THR A 48 -13.52 14.10 -18.49
N ASP A 49 -14.63 14.05 -17.76
CA ASP A 49 -15.59 15.15 -17.74
C ASP A 49 -15.21 16.16 -16.65
N TRP A 50 -14.39 17.14 -17.04
CA TRP A 50 -13.93 18.23 -16.18
C TRP A 50 -15.04 19.19 -15.73
N ARG A 51 -16.25 19.08 -16.28
CA ARG A 51 -17.40 19.89 -15.87
C ARG A 51 -18.03 19.38 -14.58
N LEU A 52 -17.75 18.12 -14.20
CA LEU A 52 -18.25 17.52 -12.97
C LEU A 52 -17.66 18.23 -11.75
N ARG A 53 -18.53 18.90 -10.99
CA ARG A 53 -18.13 19.55 -9.74
C ARG A 53 -17.95 18.51 -8.63
N PRO A 54 -16.86 18.60 -7.84
CA PRO A 54 -16.70 17.74 -6.68
C PRO A 54 -17.70 18.12 -5.58
N ASP A 55 -18.07 17.13 -4.79
CA ASP A 55 -18.81 17.33 -3.55
C ASP A 55 -17.83 17.86 -2.49
N TRP A 56 -17.70 19.19 -2.42
CA TRP A 56 -16.70 19.86 -1.58
C TRP A 56 -16.81 19.50 -0.10
N ARG A 57 -18.02 19.27 0.41
CA ARG A 57 -18.22 18.86 1.81
C ARG A 57 -17.61 17.48 2.05
N LEU A 58 -17.89 16.53 1.17
CA LEU A 58 -17.35 15.19 1.28
C LEU A 58 -15.84 15.16 1.04
N LEU A 59 -15.34 15.94 0.07
CA LEU A 59 -13.89 16.03 -0.18
C LEU A 59 -13.17 16.66 1.01
N GLY A 60 -13.73 17.71 1.63
CA GLY A 60 -13.20 18.29 2.86
C GLY A 60 -13.17 17.28 4.01
N GLY A 61 -14.23 16.49 4.18
CA GLY A 61 -14.26 15.39 5.16
C GLY A 61 -13.21 14.30 4.91
N ALA A 62 -13.09 13.84 3.66
CA ALA A 62 -12.06 12.88 3.25
C ALA A 62 -10.64 13.44 3.45
N THR A 63 -10.44 14.73 3.18
CA THR A 63 -9.16 15.43 3.39
C THR A 63 -8.83 15.54 4.87
N ALA A 64 -9.80 15.87 5.73
CA ALA A 64 -9.60 15.93 7.17
C ALA A 64 -9.19 14.57 7.74
N VAL A 65 -9.87 13.49 7.34
CA VAL A 65 -9.50 12.12 7.75
C VAL A 65 -8.12 11.73 7.24
N ALA A 66 -7.83 11.99 5.96
CA ALA A 66 -6.53 11.71 5.36
C ALA A 66 -5.40 12.49 6.07
N ALA A 67 -5.57 13.79 6.29
CA ALA A 67 -4.58 14.64 6.95
C ALA A 67 -4.34 14.19 8.39
N PHE A 68 -5.40 13.83 9.12
CA PHE A 68 -5.29 13.26 10.45
C PHE A 68 -4.46 11.96 10.43
N LEU A 69 -4.81 11.00 9.55
CA LEU A 69 -4.11 9.72 9.46
C LEU A 69 -2.64 9.88 9.04
N THR A 70 -2.35 10.77 8.08
CA THR A 70 -0.96 11.09 7.69
C THR A 70 -0.20 11.75 8.84
N LEU A 71 -0.81 12.68 9.58
CA LEU A 71 -0.20 13.29 10.75
C LEU A 71 0.15 12.25 11.81
N VAL A 72 -0.80 11.39 12.21
CA VAL A 72 -0.54 10.38 13.24
C VAL A 72 0.37 9.24 12.77
N SER A 73 0.65 9.12 11.47
CA SER A 73 1.67 8.20 10.96
C SER A 73 3.10 8.63 11.24
N GLY A 74 3.32 9.88 11.67
CA GLY A 74 4.66 10.40 11.93
C GLY A 74 5.39 10.91 10.68
N VAL A 75 4.75 10.93 9.51
CA VAL A 75 5.31 11.56 8.30
C VAL A 75 5.70 13.01 8.61
N GLY A 76 6.97 13.35 8.40
CA GLY A 76 7.51 14.67 8.71
C GLY A 76 7.91 14.88 10.17
N HIS A 77 8.11 13.79 10.93
CA HIS A 77 8.71 13.80 12.28
C HIS A 77 7.96 14.62 13.34
N LEU A 78 6.67 14.91 13.12
CA LEU A 78 5.84 15.66 14.08
C LEU A 78 5.34 14.82 15.26
N VAL A 79 5.22 13.50 15.06
CA VAL A 79 4.85 12.51 16.10
C VAL A 79 5.71 11.26 15.92
N TYR A 80 5.56 10.27 16.81
CA TYR A 80 6.30 9.02 16.70
C TYR A 80 6.06 8.30 15.37
N GLN A 81 7.14 7.81 14.79
CA GLN A 81 7.14 6.95 13.62
C GLN A 81 7.43 5.51 14.01
N THR A 82 6.71 4.57 13.41
CA THR A 82 6.92 3.13 13.61
C THR A 82 8.26 2.66 13.05
N ASP A 83 8.68 1.48 13.46
CA ASP A 83 9.97 0.88 13.12
C ASP A 83 10.23 0.82 11.61
N ASP A 84 9.19 0.60 10.81
CA ASP A 84 9.27 0.59 9.34
C ASP A 84 9.79 1.93 8.75
N TRP A 85 9.57 3.05 9.43
CA TRP A 85 10.02 4.36 8.93
C TRP A 85 11.53 4.54 8.94
N THR A 86 12.27 3.76 9.72
CA THR A 86 13.75 3.86 9.76
C THR A 86 14.37 3.73 8.37
N VAL A 87 13.95 2.71 7.62
CA VAL A 87 14.43 2.46 6.25
C VAL A 87 13.80 3.43 5.25
N ARG A 88 12.56 3.89 5.49
CA ARG A 88 11.83 4.77 4.56
C ARG A 88 12.37 6.19 4.57
N ASP A 89 12.72 6.71 5.75
CA ASP A 89 13.34 8.01 5.90
C ASP A 89 14.75 7.99 5.29
N ALA A 90 15.52 6.92 5.54
CA ALA A 90 16.82 6.70 4.90
C ALA A 90 16.70 6.67 3.37
N LEU A 91 15.67 5.99 2.84
CA LEU A 91 15.41 5.92 1.41
C LEU A 91 15.04 7.29 0.80
N LEU A 92 14.18 8.07 1.47
CA LEU A 92 13.88 9.42 1.02
C LEU A 92 15.14 10.31 1.05
N LEU A 93 15.91 10.21 2.13
CA LEU A 93 17.13 10.97 2.33
C LEU A 93 18.18 10.68 1.25
N ASP A 94 18.40 9.42 0.92
CA ASP A 94 19.34 9.02 -0.15
C ASP A 94 18.85 9.49 -1.52
N LEU A 95 17.55 9.41 -1.79
CA LEU A 95 16.94 9.98 -3.00
C LEU A 95 17.14 11.49 -3.08
N VAL A 96 17.16 12.21 -1.97
CA VAL A 96 17.49 13.65 -1.95
C VAL A 96 18.99 13.87 -2.18
N ARG A 97 19.86 13.19 -1.41
CA ARG A 97 21.30 13.45 -1.34
C ARG A 97 22.07 13.06 -2.60
N TYR A 98 21.77 11.90 -3.20
CA TYR A 98 22.62 11.31 -4.23
C TYR A 98 22.05 11.46 -5.64
N PRO A 99 22.90 11.55 -6.69
CA PRO A 99 22.43 11.45 -8.07
C PRO A 99 21.74 10.11 -8.31
N TRP A 100 20.84 10.06 -9.29
CA TRP A 100 20.11 8.84 -9.64
C TRP A 100 20.73 8.18 -10.89
N PRO A 101 20.87 6.84 -10.92
CA PRO A 101 20.55 5.88 -9.85
C PRO A 101 21.54 5.94 -8.67
N ILE A 102 21.05 5.57 -7.47
CA ILE A 102 21.83 5.65 -6.23
C ILE A 102 22.74 4.43 -6.10
N PRO A 103 24.07 4.59 -6.09
CA PRO A 103 25.01 3.50 -5.89
C PRO A 103 25.25 3.21 -4.40
N TYR A 104 25.65 1.99 -4.07
CA TYR A 104 26.22 1.59 -2.78
C TYR A 104 27.51 0.82 -3.06
N ALA A 105 28.59 1.18 -2.38
CA ALA A 105 29.89 0.55 -2.55
C ALA A 105 30.49 0.22 -1.18
N LEU A 106 30.71 -1.06 -0.94
CA LEU A 106 31.30 -1.65 0.26
C LEU A 106 32.49 -2.51 -0.17
N ASP A 107 33.33 -2.88 0.80
CA ASP A 107 34.63 -3.54 0.54
C ASP A 107 34.50 -4.80 -0.35
N SER A 108 33.41 -5.57 -0.24
CA SER A 108 33.17 -6.78 -1.03
C SER A 108 31.88 -6.77 -1.85
N PHE A 109 31.23 -5.60 -2.01
CA PHE A 109 29.94 -5.51 -2.71
C PHE A 109 29.75 -4.14 -3.36
N SER A 110 29.27 -4.12 -4.59
CA SER A 110 28.75 -2.91 -5.21
C SER A 110 27.38 -3.16 -5.83
N GLY A 111 26.50 -2.18 -5.67
CA GLY A 111 25.13 -2.27 -6.14
C GLY A 111 24.45 -0.91 -6.23
N VAL A 112 23.16 -0.94 -6.54
CA VAL A 112 22.32 0.24 -6.67
C VAL A 112 21.02 0.06 -5.91
N LEU A 113 20.43 1.17 -5.45
CA LEU A 113 19.09 1.15 -4.86
C LEU A 113 18.13 0.45 -5.82
N ARG A 114 17.43 -0.56 -5.30
CA ARG A 114 16.41 -1.37 -5.94
C ARG A 114 15.25 -1.54 -4.96
N ALA A 115 14.34 -0.58 -4.95
CA ALA A 115 13.18 -0.58 -4.07
C ALA A 115 11.94 0.01 -4.78
N PRO A 116 10.71 -0.27 -4.31
CA PRO A 116 9.51 0.45 -4.75
C PRO A 116 9.56 1.93 -4.37
N ILE A 117 10.17 2.75 -5.22
CA ILE A 117 10.45 4.17 -4.94
C ILE A 117 9.33 5.14 -5.35
N GLY A 118 8.19 4.64 -5.86
CA GLY A 118 7.13 5.47 -6.45
C GLY A 118 6.59 6.57 -5.55
N MET A 119 6.39 6.28 -4.25
CA MET A 119 5.93 7.28 -3.28
C MET A 119 6.95 8.40 -3.05
N TYR A 120 8.25 8.13 -3.24
CA TYR A 120 9.34 8.99 -2.79
C TYR A 120 9.91 9.86 -3.92
N LEU A 121 9.70 9.53 -5.19
CA LEU A 121 10.33 10.23 -6.32
C LEU A 121 9.96 11.71 -6.43
N VAL A 122 8.67 12.06 -6.30
CA VAL A 122 8.23 13.46 -6.32
C VAL A 122 8.73 14.22 -5.09
N PRO A 123 8.53 13.72 -3.85
CA PRO A 123 9.13 14.33 -2.66
C PRO A 123 10.64 14.53 -2.77
N ALA A 124 11.37 13.55 -3.29
CA ALA A 124 12.81 13.65 -3.43
C ALA A 124 13.24 14.69 -4.47
N LEU A 125 12.50 14.88 -5.57
CA LEU A 125 12.77 16.00 -6.50
C LEU A 125 12.59 17.36 -5.82
N VAL A 126 11.54 17.52 -5.01
CA VAL A 126 11.36 18.74 -4.21
C VAL A 126 12.52 18.90 -3.24
N GLY A 127 12.94 17.82 -2.59
CA GLY A 127 14.08 17.83 -1.68
C GLY A 127 15.43 18.13 -2.35
N LYS A 128 15.64 17.71 -3.60
CA LYS A 128 16.83 18.08 -4.38
C LYS A 128 16.92 19.58 -4.64
N ALA A 129 15.77 20.24 -4.80
CA ALA A 129 15.70 21.67 -5.04
C ALA A 129 15.74 22.51 -3.75
N PHE A 130 15.15 22.01 -2.66
CA PHE A 130 14.86 22.82 -1.46
C PHE A 130 15.34 22.19 -0.13
N GLY A 131 16.00 21.03 -0.17
CA GLY A 131 16.55 20.33 0.99
C GLY A 131 15.63 19.26 1.61
N PRO A 132 16.14 18.43 2.54
CA PRO A 132 15.42 17.28 3.10
C PRO A 132 14.08 17.61 3.76
N GLY A 133 13.98 18.71 4.52
CA GLY A 133 12.72 19.11 5.16
C GLY A 133 11.61 19.46 4.15
N ALA A 134 11.97 19.99 2.98
CA ALA A 134 11.00 20.21 1.90
C ALA A 134 10.55 18.88 1.26
N ALA A 135 11.42 17.86 1.25
CA ALA A 135 11.06 16.51 0.82
C ALA A 135 10.02 15.90 1.76
N GLU A 136 10.22 16.02 3.07
CA GLU A 136 9.27 15.54 4.09
C GLU A 136 7.91 16.23 3.99
N ALA A 137 7.90 17.57 3.82
CA ALA A 137 6.67 18.33 3.63
C ALA A 137 5.94 17.95 2.32
N ALA A 138 6.70 17.70 1.24
CA ALA A 138 6.15 17.21 -0.02
C ALA A 138 5.58 15.80 0.12
N LEU A 139 6.24 14.90 0.85
CA LEU A 139 5.75 13.55 1.15
C LEU A 139 4.44 13.60 1.93
N PHE A 140 4.38 14.43 2.99
CA PHE A 140 3.16 14.65 3.78
C PHE A 140 2.00 15.13 2.89
N THR A 141 2.26 16.16 2.08
CA THR A 141 1.25 16.79 1.22
C THR A 141 0.75 15.81 0.16
N GLN A 142 1.67 15.12 -0.51
CA GLN A 142 1.33 14.13 -1.54
C GLN A 142 0.50 12.99 -0.97
N ASN A 143 0.95 12.38 0.13
CA ASN A 143 0.27 11.22 0.71
C ASN A 143 -1.11 11.60 1.22
N THR A 144 -1.24 12.76 1.86
CA THR A 144 -2.53 13.31 2.29
C THR A 144 -3.47 13.53 1.10
N ALA A 145 -2.99 14.15 0.02
CA ALA A 145 -3.81 14.42 -1.16
C ALA A 145 -4.27 13.14 -1.86
N LEU A 146 -3.36 12.18 -2.07
CA LEU A 146 -3.68 10.91 -2.72
C LEU A 146 -4.66 10.08 -1.89
N MET A 147 -4.43 10.02 -0.57
CA MET A 147 -5.33 9.37 0.38
C MET A 147 -6.72 10.01 0.37
N ALA A 148 -6.79 11.35 0.43
CA ALA A 148 -8.04 12.09 0.41
C ALA A 148 -8.84 11.80 -0.87
N LEU A 149 -8.17 11.70 -2.03
CA LEU A 149 -8.82 11.35 -3.28
C LEU A 149 -9.35 9.91 -3.27
N CYS A 150 -8.58 8.94 -2.76
CA CYS A 150 -9.04 7.56 -2.59
C CYS A 150 -10.28 7.49 -1.68
N LEU A 151 -10.20 8.08 -0.49
CA LEU A 151 -11.31 8.13 0.48
C LEU A 151 -12.54 8.84 -0.09
N TYR A 152 -12.34 9.93 -0.82
CA TYR A 152 -13.41 10.63 -1.53
C TYR A 152 -14.09 9.72 -2.55
N VAL A 153 -13.32 9.01 -3.40
CA VAL A 153 -13.90 8.08 -4.38
C VAL A 153 -14.66 6.95 -3.68
N PHE A 154 -14.09 6.35 -2.63
CA PHE A 154 -14.74 5.32 -1.82
C PHE A 154 -16.09 5.80 -1.30
N ALA A 155 -16.11 6.92 -0.58
CA ALA A 155 -17.34 7.49 -0.04
C ALA A 155 -18.34 7.94 -1.12
N ARG A 156 -17.87 8.45 -2.27
CA ARG A 156 -18.74 8.85 -3.40
C ARG A 156 -19.46 7.68 -4.05
N THR A 157 -18.92 6.47 -3.95
CA THR A 157 -19.56 5.25 -4.47
C THR A 157 -20.64 4.69 -3.56
N ALA A 158 -20.71 5.13 -2.30
CA ALA A 158 -21.82 4.82 -1.43
C ALA A 158 -23.08 5.61 -1.80
N VAL A 159 -24.23 5.09 -1.36
CA VAL A 159 -25.54 5.76 -1.47
C VAL A 159 -25.46 7.16 -0.84
N PHE A 160 -26.20 8.12 -1.40
CA PHE A 160 -26.18 9.50 -0.94
C PHE A 160 -26.56 9.63 0.56
N GLY A 161 -26.06 10.68 1.22
CA GLY A 161 -26.35 10.98 2.62
C GLY A 161 -25.41 10.26 3.60
N ARG A 162 -25.97 9.72 4.70
CA ARG A 162 -25.20 9.18 5.83
C ARG A 162 -24.23 8.06 5.45
N ALA A 163 -24.54 7.26 4.44
CA ALA A 163 -23.72 6.11 4.04
C ALA A 163 -22.31 6.54 3.57
N ARG A 164 -22.16 7.74 3.00
CA ARG A 164 -20.86 8.27 2.59
C ARG A 164 -19.94 8.53 3.78
N TRP A 165 -20.49 9.08 4.86
CA TRP A 165 -19.75 9.36 6.09
C TRP A 165 -19.46 8.09 6.87
N ILE A 166 -20.38 7.11 6.82
CA ILE A 166 -20.15 5.76 7.35
C ILE A 166 -18.93 5.13 6.68
N VAL A 167 -18.76 5.25 5.35
CA VAL A 167 -17.57 4.72 4.66
C VAL A 167 -16.28 5.34 5.21
N LEU A 168 -16.25 6.67 5.42
CA LEU A 168 -15.06 7.34 5.96
C LEU A 168 -14.76 6.89 7.40
N GLY A 169 -15.77 6.83 8.26
CA GLY A 169 -15.61 6.36 9.64
C GLY A 169 -15.20 4.89 9.70
N LEU A 170 -15.87 4.04 8.92
CA LEU A 170 -15.59 2.61 8.85
C LEU A 170 -14.17 2.35 8.37
N PHE A 171 -13.67 3.11 7.39
CA PHE A 171 -12.30 2.98 6.91
C PHE A 171 -11.27 3.15 8.05
N VAL A 172 -11.50 4.09 8.98
CA VAL A 172 -10.60 4.33 10.11
C VAL A 172 -10.67 3.19 11.14
N VAL A 173 -11.87 2.67 11.41
CA VAL A 173 -12.07 1.65 12.45
C VAL A 173 -11.98 0.21 11.94
N PHE A 174 -11.81 0.01 10.63
CA PHE A 174 -11.78 -1.31 10.01
C PHE A 174 -10.51 -2.09 10.39
N SER A 175 -10.70 -3.20 11.09
CA SER A 175 -9.68 -4.16 11.47
C SER A 175 -10.32 -5.53 11.79
N GLY A 176 -9.49 -6.56 11.92
CA GLY A 176 -9.93 -7.82 12.52
C GLY A 176 -10.22 -7.67 14.01
N LEU A 177 -10.86 -8.68 14.62
CA LEU A 177 -11.16 -8.69 16.05
C LEU A 177 -9.91 -9.10 16.87
N ASP A 178 -8.77 -8.48 16.58
CA ASP A 178 -7.43 -8.89 17.05
C ASP A 178 -7.28 -8.78 18.57
N CYS A 179 -8.04 -7.87 19.18
CA CYS A 179 -8.10 -7.72 20.62
C CYS A 179 -8.52 -9.02 21.34
N LEU A 180 -9.31 -9.89 20.72
CA LEU A 180 -9.70 -11.17 21.30
C LEU A 180 -8.51 -12.13 21.42
N ALA A 181 -7.74 -12.23 20.33
CA ALA A 181 -6.55 -13.08 20.32
C ALA A 181 -5.44 -12.50 21.21
N TRP A 182 -5.32 -11.17 21.23
CA TRP A 182 -4.37 -10.48 22.10
C TRP A 182 -4.73 -10.64 23.59
N ALA A 183 -6.01 -10.53 23.96
CA ALA A 183 -6.48 -10.79 25.32
C ALA A 183 -6.21 -12.24 25.74
N LYS A 184 -6.36 -13.21 24.83
CA LYS A 184 -5.98 -14.60 25.09
C LYS A 184 -4.48 -14.74 25.38
N ARG A 185 -3.62 -14.11 24.58
CA ARG A 185 -2.15 -14.12 24.81
C ARG A 185 -1.76 -13.52 26.16
N LEU A 186 -2.42 -12.43 26.58
CA LEU A 186 -2.24 -11.87 27.93
C LEU A 186 -2.62 -12.87 29.02
N TYR A 187 -3.76 -13.54 28.86
CA TYR A 187 -4.23 -14.56 29.81
C TYR A 187 -3.29 -15.76 29.87
N ASP A 188 -2.77 -16.21 28.73
CA ASP A 188 -1.82 -17.32 28.62
C ASP A 188 -0.39 -16.94 29.06
N GLY A 189 -0.13 -15.67 29.41
CA GLY A 189 1.13 -15.22 30.00
C GLY A 189 2.30 -15.01 29.02
N THR A 190 2.09 -14.42 27.83
CA THR A 190 3.22 -14.12 26.89
C THR A 190 3.08 -12.79 26.10
N PRO A 191 4.19 -12.10 25.67
CA PRO A 191 5.60 -12.06 26.16
C PRO A 191 6.16 -10.63 26.42
N ASP A 192 7.29 -10.55 27.15
CA ASP A 192 8.07 -9.34 27.52
C ASP A 192 8.70 -8.54 26.35
N ASN A 193 8.57 -8.98 25.11
CA ASN A 193 9.37 -8.50 23.97
C ASN A 193 8.76 -7.33 23.18
N LEU A 194 7.56 -6.88 23.52
CA LEU A 194 6.91 -5.71 22.92
C LEU A 194 7.04 -4.51 23.88
N LEU A 195 7.86 -3.52 23.50
CA LEU A 195 7.98 -2.27 24.25
C LEU A 195 6.71 -1.41 24.09
N LEU A 196 6.06 -1.53 22.93
CA LEU A 196 4.80 -0.86 22.59
C LEU A 196 3.84 -1.87 21.94
N PRO A 197 2.54 -1.84 22.25
CA PRO A 197 1.59 -2.81 21.71
C PRO A 197 1.40 -2.63 20.19
N HIS A 198 1.47 -3.74 19.47
CA HIS A 198 1.13 -3.87 18.05
C HIS A 198 0.36 -5.18 17.86
N LEU A 199 -0.95 -5.10 17.63
CA LEU A 199 -1.86 -6.24 17.79
C LEU A 199 -1.93 -7.13 16.55
N ASP A 200 -1.84 -6.54 15.36
CA ASP A 200 -2.06 -7.20 14.08
C ASP A 200 -1.26 -8.51 13.85
N PRO A 201 0.00 -8.64 14.29
CA PRO A 201 0.83 -9.84 14.12
C PRO A 201 0.53 -10.99 15.07
N TRP A 202 -0.57 -10.95 15.84
CA TRP A 202 -0.92 -12.04 16.75
C TRP A 202 -1.05 -13.44 16.11
N PRO A 203 -1.31 -13.63 14.80
CA PRO A 203 -1.28 -14.98 14.22
C PRO A 203 0.15 -15.53 14.06
N GLY A 204 1.20 -14.71 14.24
CA GLY A 204 2.61 -15.10 14.18
C GLY A 204 3.13 -15.40 12.76
N PHE A 205 2.48 -16.30 12.03
CA PHE A 205 2.85 -16.71 10.67
C PHE A 205 2.24 -15.82 9.58
N PHE A 206 1.15 -15.13 9.92
CA PHE A 206 0.31 -14.38 9.00
C PHE A 206 -0.10 -13.06 9.61
N GLN A 207 -0.41 -12.09 8.75
CA GLN A 207 -0.95 -10.82 9.20
C GLN A 207 -1.83 -10.21 8.10
N PHE A 208 -3.09 -9.93 8.46
CA PHE A 208 -3.92 -8.94 7.77
C PHE A 208 -3.99 -7.72 8.65
N SER A 209 -3.50 -6.59 8.13
CA SER A 209 -3.38 -5.38 8.93
C SER A 209 -4.61 -4.48 8.77
N SER A 210 -4.97 -3.77 9.84
CA SER A 210 -5.99 -2.71 9.78
C SER A 210 -5.59 -1.61 8.78
N HIS A 211 -6.56 -0.83 8.29
CA HIS A 211 -6.24 0.28 7.39
C HIS A 211 -5.33 1.33 8.07
N VAL A 212 -5.56 1.62 9.34
CA VAL A 212 -4.68 2.50 10.13
C VAL A 212 -3.27 1.92 10.22
N THR A 213 -3.11 0.65 10.58
CA THR A 213 -1.79 -0.01 10.57
C THR A 213 -1.09 0.14 9.21
N GLN A 214 -1.80 -0.04 8.10
CA GLN A 214 -1.22 0.13 6.76
C GLN A 214 -0.75 1.57 6.51
N VAL A 215 -1.49 2.59 6.98
CA VAL A 215 -1.03 4.00 6.87
C VAL A 215 0.19 4.27 7.74
N LEU A 216 0.18 3.77 8.98
CA LEU A 216 1.20 4.09 9.98
C LEU A 216 2.53 3.40 9.71
N TRP A 217 2.51 2.21 9.12
CA TRP A 217 3.72 1.42 8.86
C TRP A 217 4.14 1.45 7.40
N VAL A 218 3.21 1.35 6.45
CA VAL A 218 3.52 1.03 5.04
C VAL A 218 2.68 1.83 4.04
N PRO A 219 2.65 3.17 4.13
CA PRO A 219 1.70 3.98 3.34
C PRO A 219 1.87 3.81 1.82
N HIS A 220 3.07 3.53 1.32
CA HIS A 220 3.30 3.26 -0.11
C HIS A 220 2.59 1.99 -0.59
N HIS A 221 2.59 0.92 0.20
CA HIS A 221 1.82 -0.30 -0.07
C HIS A 221 0.31 -0.02 -0.02
N ALA A 222 -0.13 0.70 1.02
CA ALA A 222 -1.52 1.04 1.24
C ALA A 222 -2.10 1.87 0.08
N LEU A 223 -1.41 2.96 -0.27
CA LEU A 223 -1.79 3.87 -1.35
C LEU A 223 -1.81 3.13 -2.70
N ALA A 224 -0.81 2.31 -3.02
CA ALA A 224 -0.79 1.52 -4.25
C ALA A 224 -2.06 0.65 -4.41
N GLY A 225 -2.44 -0.07 -3.35
CA GLY A 225 -3.67 -0.87 -3.34
C GLY A 225 -4.93 -0.02 -3.42
N TRP A 226 -5.01 1.07 -2.66
CA TRP A 226 -6.22 1.91 -2.57
C TRP A 226 -6.46 2.76 -3.82
N THR A 227 -5.42 3.19 -4.53
CA THR A 227 -5.58 3.83 -5.84
C THR A 227 -6.18 2.88 -6.86
N PHE A 228 -5.78 1.61 -6.83
CA PHE A 228 -6.39 0.58 -7.67
C PHE A 228 -7.86 0.33 -7.28
N ILE A 229 -8.16 0.23 -5.99
CA ILE A 229 -9.55 0.07 -5.54
C ILE A 229 -10.40 1.29 -5.91
N ALA A 230 -9.86 2.50 -5.93
CA ALA A 230 -10.58 3.68 -6.39
C ALA A 230 -10.95 3.56 -7.88
N ALA A 231 -10.02 3.06 -8.71
CA ALA A 231 -10.27 2.73 -10.12
C ALA A 231 -11.35 1.66 -10.26
N TYR A 232 -11.25 0.59 -9.47
CA TYR A 232 -12.19 -0.52 -9.46
C TYR A 232 -13.61 -0.06 -9.08
N GLN A 233 -13.74 0.82 -8.07
CA GLN A 233 -15.01 1.42 -7.69
C GLN A 233 -15.58 2.31 -8.81
N ALA A 234 -14.73 3.06 -9.54
CA ALA A 234 -15.17 3.82 -10.71
C ALA A 234 -15.67 2.89 -11.84
N TRP A 235 -15.04 1.73 -12.03
CA TRP A 235 -15.52 0.69 -12.95
C TRP A 235 -16.87 0.10 -12.51
N ARG A 236 -17.03 -0.24 -11.22
CA ARG A 236 -18.31 -0.73 -10.67
C ARG A 236 -19.46 0.26 -10.85
N MET A 237 -19.17 1.56 -10.81
CA MET A 237 -20.14 2.63 -11.09
C MET A 237 -20.42 2.86 -12.58
N GLY A 238 -19.80 2.06 -13.48
CA GLY A 238 -19.92 2.23 -14.93
C GLY A 238 -19.26 3.51 -15.47
N ARG A 239 -18.36 4.13 -14.69
CA ARG A 239 -17.70 5.41 -15.05
C ARG A 239 -16.33 5.23 -15.70
N LEU A 240 -15.74 4.06 -15.56
CA LEU A 240 -14.43 3.71 -16.09
C LEU A 240 -14.52 2.34 -16.78
N PRO A 241 -14.11 2.19 -18.05
CA PRO A 241 -13.92 0.88 -18.67
C PRO A 241 -12.81 0.09 -17.98
N ALA A 242 -12.95 -1.24 -17.86
CA ALA A 242 -11.98 -2.08 -17.16
C ALA A 242 -10.54 -1.96 -17.73
N LEU A 243 -10.39 -1.89 -19.06
CA LEU A 243 -9.09 -1.72 -19.71
C LEU A 243 -8.38 -0.41 -19.36
N LEU A 244 -9.14 0.65 -19.03
CA LEU A 244 -8.55 1.93 -18.62
C LEU A 244 -8.10 1.94 -17.14
N MET A 245 -8.27 0.84 -16.41
CA MET A 245 -7.64 0.60 -15.12
C MET A 245 -6.18 0.13 -15.27
N CYS A 246 -5.82 -0.49 -16.39
CA CYS A 246 -4.48 -1.05 -16.63
C CYS A 246 -3.35 -0.01 -16.52
N PRO A 247 -3.46 1.23 -17.05
CA PRO A 247 -2.45 2.26 -16.84
C PRO A 247 -2.20 2.56 -15.37
N LEU A 248 -3.25 2.72 -14.57
CA LEU A 248 -3.12 2.97 -13.13
C LEU A 248 -2.47 1.76 -12.43
N TRP A 249 -2.95 0.55 -12.72
CA TRP A 249 -2.40 -0.67 -12.13
C TRP A 249 -0.91 -0.85 -12.44
N ALA A 250 -0.51 -0.65 -13.70
CA ALA A 250 0.89 -0.71 -14.12
C ALA A 250 1.75 0.31 -13.34
N LEU A 251 1.31 1.57 -13.26
CA LEU A 251 2.03 2.62 -12.54
C LEU A 251 2.16 2.33 -11.03
N THR A 252 1.19 1.64 -10.42
CA THR A 252 1.29 1.25 -9.00
C THR A 252 2.37 0.22 -8.72
N ILE A 253 2.90 -0.49 -9.71
CA ILE A 253 4.02 -1.44 -9.52
C ILE A 253 5.26 -0.71 -8.97
N LEU A 254 5.52 0.53 -9.42
CA LEU A 254 6.63 1.35 -8.93
C LEU A 254 6.43 1.80 -7.48
N TRP A 255 5.17 1.96 -7.05
CA TRP A 255 4.83 2.30 -5.67
C TRP A 255 4.92 1.07 -4.78
N SER A 256 4.38 -0.06 -5.24
CA SER A 256 4.52 -1.34 -4.59
C SER A 256 4.03 -2.51 -5.45
N THR A 257 4.88 -3.51 -5.61
CA THR A 257 4.58 -4.72 -6.41
C THR A 257 3.55 -5.64 -5.74
N LEU A 258 3.60 -5.81 -4.42
CA LEU A 258 2.76 -6.80 -3.73
C LEU A 258 1.25 -6.45 -3.77
N PRO A 259 0.82 -5.20 -3.48
CA PRO A 259 -0.58 -4.80 -3.66
C PRO A 259 -1.01 -4.81 -5.13
N ALA A 260 -0.12 -4.47 -6.07
CA ALA A 260 -0.40 -4.59 -7.50
C ALA A 260 -0.66 -6.05 -7.90
N PHE A 261 0.07 -7.01 -7.34
CA PHE A 261 -0.21 -8.43 -7.51
C PHE A 261 -1.57 -8.83 -6.91
N GLY A 262 -1.85 -8.39 -5.69
CA GLY A 262 -3.14 -8.59 -5.02
C GLY A 262 -4.35 -8.01 -5.74
N ALA A 263 -4.13 -7.02 -6.61
CA ALA A 263 -5.15 -6.40 -7.44
C ALA A 263 -5.53 -7.22 -8.69
N ILE A 264 -4.67 -8.15 -9.14
CA ILE A 264 -4.86 -8.91 -10.39
C ILE A 264 -6.21 -9.63 -10.44
N PRO A 265 -6.67 -10.39 -9.42
CA PRO A 265 -7.94 -11.11 -9.49
C PRO A 265 -9.13 -10.17 -9.74
N PHE A 266 -9.09 -8.98 -9.17
CA PHE A 266 -10.14 -7.96 -9.35
C PHE A 266 -10.07 -7.31 -10.73
N LEU A 267 -8.87 -7.05 -11.24
CA LEU A 267 -8.68 -6.54 -12.61
C LEU A 267 -9.18 -7.56 -13.63
N LEU A 268 -8.83 -8.84 -13.47
CA LEU A 268 -9.29 -9.92 -14.35
C LEU A 268 -10.81 -10.07 -14.30
N PHE A 269 -11.42 -9.98 -13.13
CA PHE A 269 -12.88 -9.99 -13.00
C PHE A 269 -13.55 -8.82 -13.72
N ALA A 270 -12.99 -7.61 -13.61
CA ALA A 270 -13.49 -6.45 -14.33
C ALA A 270 -13.37 -6.61 -15.85
N LEU A 271 -12.22 -7.09 -16.33
CA LEU A 271 -11.96 -7.36 -17.75
C LEU A 271 -12.90 -8.44 -18.31
N ALA A 272 -13.06 -9.56 -17.60
CA ALA A 272 -13.96 -10.63 -18.00
C ALA A 272 -15.42 -10.17 -18.06
N SER A 273 -15.82 -9.31 -17.11
CA SER A 273 -17.16 -8.73 -17.06
C SER A 273 -17.41 -7.78 -18.24
N ASP A 274 -16.47 -6.87 -18.53
CA ASP A 274 -16.60 -5.95 -19.66
C ASP A 274 -16.50 -6.68 -21.01
N LEU A 275 -15.70 -7.74 -21.11
CA LEU A 275 -15.64 -8.61 -22.29
C LEU A 275 -16.98 -9.30 -22.54
N ARG A 276 -17.57 -9.91 -21.50
CA ARG A 276 -18.89 -10.54 -21.57
C ARG A 276 -19.99 -9.55 -21.95
N ASP A 277 -19.89 -8.31 -21.48
CA ASP A 277 -20.83 -7.23 -21.79
C ASP A 277 -20.59 -6.58 -23.17
N GLY A 278 -19.55 -6.97 -23.93
CA GLY A 278 -19.20 -6.36 -25.21
C GLY A 278 -18.71 -4.90 -25.09
N LYS A 279 -18.12 -4.52 -23.95
CA LYS A 279 -17.65 -3.14 -23.65
C LYS A 279 -16.19 -2.89 -24.03
N ILE A 280 -15.49 -3.88 -24.59
CA ILE A 280 -14.09 -3.77 -24.98
C ILE A 280 -13.95 -2.92 -26.24
N ARG A 281 -13.08 -1.91 -26.18
CA ARG A 281 -12.79 -0.99 -27.29
C ARG A 281 -11.32 -1.09 -27.67
N ILE A 282 -11.03 -1.05 -28.97
CA ILE A 282 -9.66 -1.14 -29.49
C ILE A 282 -8.74 -0.04 -28.94
N GLY A 283 -9.25 1.19 -28.79
CA GLY A 283 -8.47 2.29 -28.21
C GLY A 283 -8.13 2.07 -26.73
N ASP A 284 -9.03 1.44 -25.96
CA ASP A 284 -8.79 1.15 -24.54
C ASP A 284 -7.80 -0.02 -24.41
N PHE A 285 -7.86 -0.98 -25.34
CA PHE A 285 -6.89 -2.07 -25.44
C PHE A 285 -5.50 -1.55 -25.79
N ALA A 286 -5.39 -0.64 -26.76
CA ALA A 286 -4.13 0.02 -27.10
C ALA A 286 -3.54 0.79 -25.90
N SER A 287 -4.37 1.49 -25.12
CA SER A 287 -3.93 2.12 -23.87
C SER A 287 -3.42 1.11 -22.83
N ALA A 288 -4.07 -0.04 -22.69
CA ALA A 288 -3.61 -1.10 -21.79
C ALA A 288 -2.28 -1.73 -22.25
N VAL A 289 -2.11 -1.96 -23.55
CA VAL A 289 -0.84 -2.45 -24.13
C VAL A 289 0.28 -1.43 -23.94
N ALA A 290 0.02 -0.15 -24.21
CA ALA A 290 0.98 0.93 -23.98
C ALA A 290 1.40 1.01 -22.51
N ALA A 291 0.47 0.83 -21.57
CA ALA A 291 0.78 0.74 -20.14
C ALA A 291 1.70 -0.44 -19.82
N GLY A 292 1.39 -1.63 -20.35
CA GLY A 292 2.18 -2.84 -20.15
C GLY A 292 3.61 -2.70 -20.68
N LEU A 293 3.78 -2.12 -21.88
CA LEU A 293 5.10 -1.88 -22.46
C LEU A 293 5.87 -0.77 -21.74
N GLY A 294 5.19 0.32 -21.36
CA GLY A 294 5.80 1.46 -20.65
C GLY A 294 6.32 1.10 -19.26
N VAL A 295 5.69 0.13 -18.58
CA VAL A 295 6.12 -0.31 -17.23
C VAL A 295 7.22 -1.37 -17.25
N LEU A 296 7.57 -1.96 -18.40
CA LEU A 296 8.59 -3.03 -18.47
C LEU A 296 9.91 -2.66 -17.76
N PRO A 297 10.49 -1.46 -17.94
CA PRO A 297 11.72 -1.10 -17.24
C PRO A 297 11.56 -1.07 -15.70
N VAL A 298 10.39 -0.67 -15.20
CA VAL A 298 10.08 -0.71 -13.75
C VAL A 298 10.02 -2.15 -13.26
N VAL A 299 9.35 -3.04 -14.00
CA VAL A 299 9.28 -4.46 -13.65
C VAL A 299 10.68 -5.06 -13.63
N ILE A 300 11.48 -4.80 -14.67
CA ILE A 300 12.87 -5.25 -14.76
C ILE A 300 13.69 -4.75 -13.58
N TYR A 301 13.55 -3.47 -13.20
CA TYR A 301 14.25 -2.87 -12.07
C TYR A 301 13.88 -3.53 -10.75
N ILE A 302 12.59 -3.70 -10.45
CA ILE A 302 12.17 -4.24 -9.15
C ILE A 302 12.49 -5.75 -9.02
N THR A 303 12.60 -6.50 -10.12
CA THR A 303 12.87 -7.95 -10.06
C THR A 303 14.36 -8.33 -10.02
N ARG A 304 15.29 -7.38 -10.03
CA ARG A 304 16.73 -7.68 -9.90
C ARG A 304 17.04 -8.26 -8.52
N ASP A 305 17.84 -9.31 -8.48
CA ASP A 305 18.31 -9.99 -7.25
C ASP A 305 17.21 -10.43 -6.26
N THR A 306 15.95 -10.49 -6.68
CA THR A 306 14.86 -10.93 -5.80
C THR A 306 14.88 -12.44 -5.51
N ALA A 307 15.72 -13.21 -6.20
CA ALA A 307 15.84 -14.66 -6.01
C ALA A 307 16.41 -15.03 -4.62
N GLY A 308 17.21 -14.15 -4.01
CA GLY A 308 17.76 -14.32 -2.66
C GLY A 308 16.76 -14.08 -1.52
N LEU A 309 15.55 -13.60 -1.82
CA LEU A 309 14.54 -13.31 -0.82
C LEU A 309 13.96 -14.61 -0.23
N PRO A 310 13.77 -14.71 1.09
CA PRO A 310 13.09 -15.86 1.70
C PRO A 310 11.69 -16.03 1.10
N GLN A 311 11.47 -17.15 0.42
CA GLN A 311 10.20 -17.46 -0.22
C GLN A 311 9.90 -18.96 -0.22
N GLY A 312 8.63 -19.33 -0.22
CA GLY A 312 8.22 -20.74 -0.28
C GLY A 312 6.80 -20.99 0.21
N PHE A 313 6.32 -22.22 0.03
CA PHE A 313 5.06 -22.66 0.59
C PHE A 313 5.15 -22.79 2.11
N LEU A 314 4.10 -22.39 2.82
CA LEU A 314 4.01 -22.61 4.25
C LEU A 314 3.66 -24.07 4.56
N ASP A 315 4.23 -24.57 5.66
CA ASP A 315 4.03 -25.94 6.10
C ASP A 315 2.71 -26.09 6.88
N PHE A 316 1.66 -26.50 6.18
CA PHE A 316 0.36 -26.81 6.78
C PHE A 316 0.29 -28.18 7.46
N THR A 317 1.39 -28.93 7.54
CA THR A 317 1.48 -30.09 8.44
C THR A 317 1.74 -29.66 9.88
N ASN A 318 2.28 -28.47 10.08
CA ASN A 318 2.44 -27.86 11.39
C ASN A 318 1.10 -27.35 11.95
N MET A 319 0.64 -27.96 13.04
CA MET A 319 -0.63 -27.61 13.68
C MET A 319 -0.69 -26.15 14.14
N ALA A 320 0.43 -25.54 14.54
CA ALA A 320 0.46 -24.12 14.92
C ALA A 320 0.17 -23.19 13.73
N VAL A 321 0.64 -23.56 12.53
CA VAL A 321 0.34 -22.83 11.29
C VAL A 321 -1.14 -22.97 10.95
N VAL A 322 -1.69 -24.19 11.02
CA VAL A 322 -3.12 -24.46 10.76
C VAL A 322 -4.01 -23.69 11.73
N GLN A 323 -3.72 -23.76 13.04
CA GLN A 323 -4.47 -23.04 14.07
C GLN A 323 -4.42 -21.53 13.85
N SER A 324 -3.24 -20.99 13.53
CA SER A 324 -3.07 -19.55 13.25
C SER A 324 -3.85 -19.12 12.00
N TYR A 325 -3.81 -19.93 10.94
CA TYR A 325 -4.55 -19.67 9.71
C TYR A 325 -6.07 -19.66 9.94
N VAL A 326 -6.60 -20.73 10.56
CA VAL A 326 -8.04 -20.86 10.83
C VAL A 326 -8.51 -19.75 11.76
N SER A 327 -7.76 -19.47 12.84
CA SER A 327 -8.11 -18.40 13.78
C SER A 327 -8.10 -17.04 13.10
N MET A 328 -7.10 -16.74 12.26
CA MET A 328 -7.06 -15.50 11.48
C MET A 328 -8.27 -15.37 10.55
N MET A 329 -8.65 -16.45 9.84
CA MET A 329 -9.85 -16.42 8.99
C MET A 329 -11.12 -16.13 9.80
N LEU A 330 -11.29 -16.79 10.95
CA LEU A 330 -12.47 -16.63 11.80
C LEU A 330 -12.57 -15.26 12.49
N VAL A 331 -11.43 -14.69 12.87
CA VAL A 331 -11.36 -13.44 13.65
C VAL A 331 -11.19 -12.21 12.77
N LYS A 332 -10.50 -12.32 11.62
CA LYS A 332 -10.23 -11.17 10.74
C LYS A 332 -11.09 -11.12 9.48
N VAL A 333 -11.58 -12.26 8.96
CA VAL A 333 -12.25 -12.30 7.64
C VAL A 333 -13.72 -12.63 7.74
N ALA A 334 -14.06 -13.74 8.38
CA ALA A 334 -15.42 -14.29 8.41
C ALA A 334 -16.49 -13.30 8.92
N PRO A 335 -16.27 -12.51 10.00
CA PRO A 335 -17.28 -11.60 10.51
C PRO A 335 -17.61 -10.48 9.52
N TRP A 336 -16.57 -9.91 8.90
CA TRP A 336 -16.73 -8.86 7.89
C TRP A 336 -17.34 -9.39 6.59
N LEU A 337 -16.95 -10.60 6.18
CA LEU A 337 -17.51 -11.25 5.00
C LEU A 337 -19.00 -11.58 5.20
N ALA A 338 -19.40 -12.02 6.40
CA ALA A 338 -20.79 -12.24 6.74
C ALA A 338 -21.61 -10.94 6.68
N LEU A 339 -21.10 -9.84 7.26
CA LEU A 339 -21.75 -8.53 7.16
C LEU A 339 -21.88 -8.04 5.72
N ALA A 340 -20.81 -8.16 4.93
CA ALA A 340 -20.81 -7.76 3.53
C ALA A 340 -21.75 -8.63 2.68
N TRP A 341 -21.82 -9.93 2.98
CA TRP A 341 -22.74 -10.85 2.33
C TRP A 341 -24.19 -10.49 2.65
N GLU A 342 -24.55 -10.32 3.92
CA GLU A 342 -25.91 -9.99 4.32
C GLU A 342 -26.38 -8.64 3.77
N ALA A 343 -25.50 -7.65 3.70
CA ALA A 343 -25.83 -6.31 3.23
C ALA A 343 -25.80 -6.15 1.70
N ARG A 344 -25.42 -7.19 0.95
CA ARG A 344 -25.36 -7.13 -0.52
C ARG A 344 -26.75 -6.89 -1.12
N ASP A 345 -26.82 -6.15 -2.22
CA ASP A 345 -28.02 -6.12 -3.04
C ASP A 345 -28.16 -7.46 -3.79
N PRO A 346 -29.20 -8.28 -3.53
CA PRO A 346 -29.37 -9.56 -4.21
C PRO A 346 -29.57 -9.43 -5.73
N LYS A 347 -29.98 -8.25 -6.20
CA LYS A 347 -30.14 -7.97 -7.64
C LYS A 347 -28.81 -7.70 -8.34
N ASP A 348 -27.77 -7.33 -7.59
CA ASP A 348 -26.42 -7.15 -8.13
C ASP A 348 -25.63 -8.47 -8.13
N GLY A 349 -25.79 -9.23 -9.22
CA GLY A 349 -25.07 -10.48 -9.42
C GLY A 349 -23.55 -10.37 -9.40
N ARG A 350 -22.97 -9.18 -9.67
CA ARG A 350 -21.52 -8.98 -9.65
C ARG A 350 -20.96 -8.95 -8.23
N THR A 351 -21.72 -8.38 -7.29
CA THR A 351 -21.32 -8.34 -5.87
C THR A 351 -21.10 -9.74 -5.32
N ARG A 352 -21.90 -10.75 -5.72
CA ARG A 352 -21.69 -12.13 -5.28
C ARG A 352 -20.30 -12.67 -5.69
N TRP A 353 -19.92 -12.43 -6.94
CA TRP A 353 -18.66 -12.94 -7.49
C TRP A 353 -17.48 -12.19 -6.92
N GLU A 354 -17.61 -10.89 -6.74
CA GLU A 354 -16.61 -10.08 -6.05
C GLU A 354 -16.38 -10.55 -4.61
N LEU A 355 -17.44 -10.79 -3.82
CA LEU A 355 -17.29 -11.34 -2.46
C LEU A 355 -16.63 -12.71 -2.46
N ALA A 356 -16.93 -13.56 -3.44
CA ALA A 356 -16.25 -14.85 -3.61
C ALA A 356 -14.76 -14.68 -3.94
N ILE A 357 -14.40 -13.71 -4.79
CA ILE A 357 -13.00 -13.39 -5.11
C ILE A 357 -12.28 -12.84 -3.88
N ILE A 358 -12.92 -11.93 -3.11
CA ILE A 358 -12.35 -11.42 -1.84
C ILE A 358 -12.05 -12.59 -0.90
N ALA A 359 -13.02 -13.49 -0.69
CA ALA A 359 -12.84 -14.65 0.17
C ALA A 359 -11.72 -15.58 -0.34
N LEU A 360 -11.69 -15.87 -1.64
CA LEU A 360 -10.67 -16.71 -2.26
C LEU A 360 -9.27 -16.10 -2.13
N VAL A 361 -9.11 -14.81 -2.43
CA VAL A 361 -7.82 -14.12 -2.32
C VAL A 361 -7.32 -14.15 -0.88
N LEU A 362 -8.17 -13.81 0.09
CA LEU A 362 -7.78 -13.82 1.51
C LEU A 362 -7.49 -15.24 2.02
N ALA A 363 -8.13 -16.27 1.48
CA ALA A 363 -7.84 -17.67 1.84
C ALA A 363 -6.56 -18.22 1.18
N VAL A 364 -6.24 -17.80 -0.04
CA VAL A 364 -5.12 -18.34 -0.83
C VAL A 364 -3.80 -17.63 -0.55
N LEU A 365 -3.80 -16.31 -0.32
CA LEU A 365 -2.57 -15.55 -0.06
C LEU A 365 -1.71 -16.13 1.10
N PRO A 366 -2.30 -16.62 2.22
CA PRO A 366 -1.54 -17.26 3.28
C PRO A 366 -0.81 -18.55 2.89
N ILE A 367 -1.05 -19.14 1.71
CA ILE A 367 -0.43 -20.43 1.35
C ILE A 367 1.06 -20.27 0.99
N TYR A 368 1.45 -19.08 0.53
CA TYR A 368 2.81 -18.78 0.09
C TYR A 368 3.42 -17.63 0.91
N LYS A 369 4.69 -17.77 1.28
CA LYS A 369 5.46 -16.77 2.02
C LYS A 369 6.45 -16.09 1.09
N ILE A 370 6.52 -14.77 1.14
CA ILE A 370 7.64 -13.97 0.63
C ILE A 370 8.02 -12.98 1.72
N GLY A 371 9.31 -12.92 2.03
CA GLY A 371 9.88 -12.01 2.99
C GLY A 371 9.96 -12.57 4.43
N ILE A 372 10.79 -11.98 5.28
CA ILE A 372 11.03 -12.44 6.66
C ILE A 372 9.73 -12.46 7.45
N ALA A 373 9.00 -11.34 7.42
CA ALA A 373 7.72 -11.13 8.10
C ALA A 373 6.50 -11.62 7.31
N ASN A 374 6.71 -12.37 6.21
CA ASN A 374 5.65 -12.77 5.27
C ASN A 374 4.93 -11.55 4.66
N ASP A 375 5.69 -10.64 4.04
CA ASP A 375 5.16 -9.46 3.35
C ASP A 375 4.13 -9.80 2.26
N PHE A 376 4.21 -10.98 1.65
CA PHE A 376 3.22 -11.38 0.64
C PHE A 376 1.79 -11.31 1.16
N VAL A 377 1.48 -12.05 2.23
CA VAL A 377 0.13 -12.07 2.80
C VAL A 377 -0.27 -10.70 3.37
N MET A 378 0.68 -9.94 3.93
CA MET A 378 0.43 -8.62 4.51
C MET A 378 0.09 -7.55 3.48
N ARG A 379 0.77 -7.56 2.34
CA ARG A 379 0.73 -6.46 1.36
C ARG A 379 -0.14 -6.80 0.16
N ALA A 380 -0.16 -8.04 -0.31
CA ALA A 380 -1.04 -8.46 -1.40
C ALA A 380 -2.51 -8.53 -0.97
N SER A 381 -2.82 -8.61 0.33
CA SER A 381 -4.20 -8.59 0.83
C SER A 381 -4.85 -7.20 0.84
N ILE A 382 -4.07 -6.12 0.71
CA ILE A 382 -4.56 -4.73 0.84
C ILE A 382 -5.78 -4.44 -0.06
N PRO A 383 -5.79 -4.79 -1.37
CA PRO A 383 -6.95 -4.54 -2.22
C PRO A 383 -8.20 -5.30 -1.76
N ALA A 384 -8.05 -6.57 -1.37
CA ALA A 384 -9.17 -7.41 -0.92
C ALA A 384 -9.75 -6.92 0.41
N LEU A 385 -8.90 -6.51 1.36
CA LEU A 385 -9.32 -5.94 2.64
C LEU A 385 -10.06 -4.61 2.45
N ALA A 386 -9.57 -3.74 1.56
CA ALA A 386 -10.24 -2.49 1.24
C ALA A 386 -11.63 -2.74 0.61
N LEU A 387 -11.74 -3.67 -0.34
CA LEU A 387 -13.05 -4.04 -0.89
C LEU A 387 -13.98 -4.65 0.16
N LEU A 388 -13.46 -5.50 1.04
CA LEU A 388 -14.24 -6.09 2.13
C LEU A 388 -14.83 -5.00 3.05
N CYS A 389 -14.02 -4.00 3.43
CA CYS A 389 -14.48 -2.83 4.18
C CYS A 389 -15.59 -2.09 3.43
N LEU A 390 -15.39 -1.79 2.14
CA LEU A 390 -16.36 -1.05 1.33
C LEU A 390 -17.67 -1.83 1.12
N ARG A 391 -17.61 -3.16 1.01
CA ARG A 391 -18.80 -4.01 0.87
C ARG A 391 -19.51 -4.30 2.18
N ALA A 392 -18.85 -4.15 3.32
CA ALA A 392 -19.49 -4.20 4.64
C ALA A 392 -20.22 -2.88 4.98
N ALA A 393 -19.81 -1.74 4.43
CA ALA A 393 -20.38 -0.42 4.75
C ALA A 393 -21.92 -0.31 4.63
N PRO A 394 -22.59 -0.91 3.62
CA PRO A 394 -24.05 -0.87 3.52
C PRO A 394 -24.78 -1.50 4.74
N ALA A 395 -24.17 -2.46 5.43
CA ALA A 395 -24.74 -3.08 6.63
C ALA A 395 -25.04 -2.04 7.73
N PHE A 396 -24.18 -1.03 7.83
CA PHE A 396 -24.29 0.04 8.81
C PHE A 396 -25.24 1.15 8.35
N ALA A 397 -25.35 1.36 7.03
CA ALA A 397 -26.27 2.33 6.46
C ALA A 397 -27.74 1.93 6.67
N THR A 398 -28.06 0.65 6.85
CA THR A 398 -29.40 0.12 7.09
C THR A 398 -29.58 -0.47 8.49
N LEU A 399 -28.59 -0.30 9.38
CA LEU A 399 -28.54 -0.92 10.72
C LEU A 399 -29.83 -0.73 11.52
N GLY A 400 -30.42 0.48 11.49
CA GLY A 400 -31.65 0.82 12.20
C GLY A 400 -32.91 0.10 11.71
N ALA A 401 -32.86 -0.63 10.60
CA ALA A 401 -33.95 -1.47 10.10
C ALA A 401 -33.78 -2.96 10.47
N GLN A 402 -32.59 -3.38 10.92
CA GLN A 402 -32.30 -4.79 11.22
C GLN A 402 -32.85 -5.23 12.58
N PRO A 403 -33.06 -6.53 12.85
CA PRO A 403 -33.36 -7.04 14.19
C PRO A 403 -32.27 -6.69 15.22
N MET A 404 -32.65 -6.53 16.49
CA MET A 404 -31.74 -6.12 17.58
C MET A 404 -30.47 -6.99 17.64
N ARG A 405 -30.60 -8.31 17.50
CA ARG A 405 -29.47 -9.25 17.50
C ARG A 405 -28.42 -8.92 16.43
N GLN A 406 -28.87 -8.63 15.20
CA GLN A 406 -27.97 -8.28 14.10
C GLN A 406 -27.32 -6.91 14.31
N ARG A 407 -28.06 -5.95 14.87
CA ARG A 407 -27.51 -4.65 15.25
C ARG A 407 -26.38 -4.79 16.26
N VAL A 408 -26.63 -5.54 17.33
CA VAL A 408 -25.64 -5.78 18.39
C VAL A 408 -24.41 -6.47 17.81
N LEU A 409 -24.58 -7.49 16.95
CA LEU A 409 -23.47 -8.19 16.33
C LEU A 409 -22.63 -7.28 15.42
N ALA A 410 -23.27 -6.50 14.55
CA ALA A 410 -22.56 -5.57 13.66
C ALA A 410 -21.80 -4.49 14.45
N VAL A 411 -22.41 -3.94 15.51
CA VAL A 411 -21.75 -2.98 16.40
C VAL A 411 -20.60 -3.63 17.15
N ALA A 412 -20.76 -4.86 17.66
CA ALA A 412 -19.70 -5.59 18.35
C ALA A 412 -18.49 -5.85 17.44
N ILE A 413 -18.71 -6.23 16.18
CA ILE A 413 -17.64 -6.42 15.19
C ILE A 413 -16.85 -5.11 14.99
N VAL A 414 -17.54 -3.98 14.86
CA VAL A 414 -16.87 -2.68 14.70
C VAL A 414 -16.15 -2.25 15.97
N VAL A 415 -16.76 -2.38 17.14
CA VAL A 415 -16.16 -1.95 18.42
C VAL A 415 -14.92 -2.79 18.75
N LEU A 416 -15.00 -4.10 18.57
CA LEU A 416 -13.86 -5.00 18.79
C LEU A 416 -12.76 -4.78 17.73
N GLY A 417 -13.15 -4.56 16.47
CA GLY A 417 -12.22 -4.20 15.40
C GLY A 417 -11.53 -2.86 15.65
N ALA A 418 -12.24 -1.86 16.17
CA ALA A 418 -11.71 -0.52 16.42
C ALA A 418 -10.59 -0.47 17.47
N VAL A 419 -10.42 -1.53 18.28
CA VAL A 419 -9.34 -1.60 19.28
C VAL A 419 -7.96 -1.54 18.63
N THR A 420 -7.73 -2.30 17.55
CA THR A 420 -6.44 -2.28 16.83
C THR A 420 -6.07 -0.87 16.33
N PRO A 421 -6.87 -0.18 15.49
CA PRO A 421 -6.55 1.16 15.03
C PRO A 421 -6.45 2.17 16.18
N ALA A 422 -7.24 2.03 17.24
CA ALA A 422 -7.14 2.90 18.41
C ALA A 422 -5.80 2.75 19.14
N VAL A 423 -5.33 1.51 19.35
CA VAL A 423 -4.02 1.25 19.96
C VAL A 423 -2.88 1.74 19.08
N GLU A 424 -2.99 1.55 17.76
CA GLU A 424 -2.00 2.05 16.79
C GLU A 424 -1.89 3.59 16.83
N ILE A 425 -3.02 4.31 16.85
CA ILE A 425 -3.05 5.78 16.96
C ILE A 425 -2.52 6.23 18.32
N LEU A 426 -2.94 5.57 19.41
CA LEU A 426 -2.48 5.89 20.76
C LEU A 426 -0.97 5.75 20.86
N ARG A 427 -0.40 4.65 20.35
CA ARG A 427 1.05 4.42 20.32
C ARG A 427 1.78 5.56 19.61
N ASN A 428 1.35 5.92 18.40
CA ASN A 428 2.04 6.94 17.63
C ASN A 428 1.88 8.36 18.17
N THR A 429 0.79 8.65 18.88
CA THR A 429 0.55 9.98 19.46
C THR A 429 1.15 10.17 20.84
N THR A 430 1.40 9.07 21.58
CA THR A 430 2.03 9.12 22.92
C THR A 430 3.53 8.82 22.89
N GLY A 431 4.01 8.14 21.85
CA GLY A 431 5.43 7.96 21.60
C GLY A 431 6.13 9.30 21.37
N LYS A 432 7.42 9.37 21.74
CA LYS A 432 8.23 10.56 21.47
C LYS A 432 8.45 10.72 19.98
N ALA A 433 8.27 11.94 19.48
CA ALA A 433 8.72 12.30 18.14
C ALA A 433 10.25 12.22 18.11
N GLU A 434 10.80 11.61 17.07
CA GLU A 434 12.23 11.40 16.91
C GLU A 434 12.73 12.22 15.71
N ALA A 435 13.94 12.76 15.84
CA ALA A 435 14.57 13.50 14.74
C ALA A 435 14.88 12.56 13.56
N ALA A 436 14.86 13.12 12.35
CA ALA A 436 15.30 12.40 11.15
C ALA A 436 16.75 11.91 11.32
N SER A 437 16.98 10.63 11.03
CA SER A 437 18.33 10.08 11.05
C SER A 437 19.13 10.51 9.84
N VAL A 438 20.44 10.59 9.98
CA VAL A 438 21.37 10.86 8.89
C VAL A 438 21.82 9.61 8.15
N CYS A 439 21.42 8.42 8.63
CA CYS A 439 21.82 7.15 8.05
C CYS A 439 21.22 6.91 6.66
N ASN A 440 22.02 6.31 5.80
CA ASN A 440 21.60 5.85 4.48
C ASN A 440 20.86 4.50 4.57
N VAL A 441 20.29 4.04 3.46
CA VAL A 441 19.51 2.79 3.43
C VAL A 441 20.35 1.59 3.88
N TRP A 442 21.62 1.50 3.47
CA TRP A 442 22.49 0.40 3.90
C TRP A 442 22.70 0.40 5.41
N GLU A 443 23.08 1.54 5.99
CA GLU A 443 23.28 1.69 7.45
C GLU A 443 21.99 1.35 8.22
N SER A 444 20.82 1.71 7.68
CA SER A 444 19.51 1.37 8.28
C SER A 444 19.18 -0.13 8.30
N LEU A 445 19.85 -0.94 7.47
CA LEU A 445 19.70 -2.40 7.45
C LEU A 445 20.73 -3.11 8.33
N GLU A 446 21.75 -2.39 8.80
CA GLU A 446 22.77 -2.88 9.74
C GLU A 446 22.45 -2.48 11.19
N ASP A 447 21.75 -1.36 11.41
CA ASP A 447 21.36 -0.87 12.73
C ASP A 447 19.83 -0.67 12.86
N GLY A 448 19.33 -0.78 14.09
CA GLY A 448 17.91 -0.61 14.41
C GLY A 448 17.04 -1.85 14.16
N PRO A 449 15.72 -1.67 13.97
CA PRO A 449 14.75 -2.77 13.93
C PRO A 449 14.81 -3.60 12.64
N ALA A 450 15.44 -3.07 11.59
CA ALA A 450 15.67 -3.78 10.34
C ALA A 450 17.03 -4.49 10.29
N ALA A 451 17.83 -4.42 11.36
CA ALA A 451 19.15 -5.03 11.46
C ALA A 451 19.09 -6.54 11.12
N GLY A 452 19.93 -6.97 10.18
CA GLY A 452 19.98 -8.37 9.71
C GLY A 452 18.99 -8.71 8.60
N THR A 453 18.22 -7.74 8.11
CA THR A 453 17.41 -7.92 6.89
C THR A 453 18.34 -8.10 5.68
N PRO A 454 18.10 -9.08 4.79
CA PRO A 454 18.87 -9.24 3.58
C PRO A 454 18.89 -7.96 2.74
N ARG A 455 20.07 -7.54 2.31
CA ARG A 455 20.25 -6.32 1.49
C ARG A 455 19.43 -6.34 0.19
N ASP A 456 19.17 -7.53 -0.35
CA ASP A 456 18.47 -7.74 -1.62
C ASP A 456 17.03 -7.19 -1.61
N TYR A 457 16.48 -6.87 -0.42
CA TYR A 457 15.20 -6.16 -0.26
C TYR A 457 15.22 -4.73 -0.81
N TYR A 458 16.38 -4.07 -0.81
CA TYR A 458 16.48 -2.67 -1.16
C TYR A 458 17.61 -2.37 -2.15
N ILE A 459 18.53 -3.29 -2.40
CA ILE A 459 19.72 -3.05 -3.21
C ILE A 459 19.94 -4.22 -4.17
N ALA A 460 20.17 -3.92 -5.45
CA ALA A 460 20.57 -4.89 -6.47
C ALA A 460 22.07 -4.77 -6.73
N SER A 461 22.75 -5.87 -7.00
CA SER A 461 24.14 -5.87 -7.43
C SER A 461 24.32 -5.18 -8.79
N ASP A 462 25.49 -4.59 -9.00
CA ASP A 462 25.85 -4.00 -10.29
C ASP A 462 25.80 -5.05 -11.42
N GLU A 463 26.20 -6.30 -11.13
CA GLU A 463 26.18 -7.43 -12.06
C GLU A 463 24.76 -7.71 -12.56
N SER A 464 23.79 -7.76 -11.65
CA SER A 464 22.38 -8.01 -11.96
C SER A 464 21.75 -6.91 -12.81
N MET A 465 22.15 -5.65 -12.55
CA MET A 465 21.73 -4.48 -13.31
C MET A 465 22.36 -4.43 -14.71
N ALA A 466 23.59 -4.95 -14.87
CA ALA A 466 24.31 -4.97 -16.14
C ALA A 466 23.78 -6.00 -17.16
N VAL A 467 22.92 -6.95 -16.74
CA VAL A 467 22.35 -8.01 -17.59
C VAL A 467 21.62 -7.48 -18.83
N ILE A 468 21.03 -6.27 -18.76
CA ILE A 468 20.43 -5.60 -19.92
C ILE A 468 21.23 -4.33 -20.21
N PRO A 469 22.28 -4.42 -21.05
CA PRO A 469 23.14 -3.29 -21.36
C PRO A 469 22.31 -2.13 -21.92
N ARG A 470 22.67 -0.91 -21.51
CA ARG A 470 22.05 0.35 -21.96
C ARG A 470 20.56 0.52 -21.62
N LEU A 471 20.01 -0.25 -20.68
CA LEU A 471 18.67 0.02 -20.16
C LEU A 471 18.70 1.09 -19.07
N PHE A 472 19.50 0.86 -18.03
CA PHE A 472 19.66 1.75 -16.89
C PHE A 472 20.93 2.59 -17.02
N ARG A 473 20.87 3.83 -16.55
CA ARG A 473 22.06 4.68 -16.44
C ARG A 473 23.06 4.06 -15.49
N GLN A 474 24.33 4.26 -15.77
CA GLN A 474 25.39 3.91 -14.82
C GLN A 474 25.51 4.98 -13.72
N PRO A 475 25.78 4.59 -12.47
CA PRO A 475 25.96 5.57 -11.40
C PRO A 475 27.21 6.42 -11.66
N ASN A 476 27.08 7.75 -11.64
CA ASN A 476 28.17 8.69 -11.99
C ASN A 476 29.31 8.76 -10.95
N SER A 477 29.13 8.20 -9.75
CA SER A 477 30.11 8.16 -8.67
C SER A 477 29.65 7.22 -7.56
N ARG A 478 30.51 6.37 -7.01
CA ARG A 478 30.20 5.52 -5.85
C ARG A 478 30.21 6.38 -4.57
N PRO A 479 29.21 6.32 -3.67
CA PRO A 479 29.27 7.12 -2.45
C PRO A 479 30.39 6.56 -1.59
N LYS A 480 31.15 7.45 -0.94
CA LYS A 480 32.07 7.03 0.11
C LYS A 480 31.21 6.53 1.27
N THR A 481 31.53 5.35 1.79
CA THR A 481 30.93 4.78 3.00
C THR A 481 30.90 5.85 4.09
N LEU A 482 29.70 6.37 4.39
CA LEU A 482 29.48 7.01 5.68
C LEU A 482 29.57 5.87 6.71
N ARG A 483 30.32 6.10 7.78
CA ARG A 483 30.35 5.21 8.94
C ARG A 483 29.67 5.96 10.07
N VAL A 484 28.35 5.91 10.12
CA VAL A 484 27.61 6.33 11.32
C VAL A 484 27.52 5.12 12.25
N HIS A 485 28.09 5.23 13.45
CA HIS A 485 28.16 4.11 14.41
C HIS A 485 26.84 3.86 15.16
N GLU A 486 25.86 4.77 15.10
CA GLU A 486 24.52 4.58 15.66
C GLU A 486 23.50 5.47 14.93
N CYS A 487 22.49 4.87 14.30
CA CYS A 487 21.54 5.59 13.44
C CYS A 487 20.41 6.28 14.21
N TRP A 488 20.01 5.74 15.37
CA TRP A 488 18.96 6.31 16.21
C TRP A 488 19.31 6.15 17.70
N PRO A 489 20.24 6.96 18.23
CA PRO A 489 20.64 6.88 19.63
C PRO A 489 19.46 7.17 20.56
N GLY A 490 19.15 6.24 21.46
CA GLY A 490 18.09 6.41 22.46
C GLY A 490 16.64 6.28 21.96
N ARG A 491 16.42 5.98 20.67
CA ARG A 491 15.07 5.75 20.12
C ARG A 491 14.47 4.46 20.66
N SER A 492 13.22 4.52 21.12
CA SER A 492 12.42 3.34 21.44
C SER A 492 11.79 2.73 20.19
N PHE A 493 12.01 1.43 19.98
CA PHE A 493 11.41 0.66 18.90
C PHE A 493 10.21 -0.14 19.40
N VAL A 494 9.26 -0.45 18.51
CA VAL A 494 8.13 -1.35 18.83
C VAL A 494 8.66 -2.75 19.10
N TYR A 495 9.54 -3.23 18.23
CA TYR A 495 10.26 -4.48 18.37
C TYR A 495 11.62 -4.27 19.04
N ARG A 496 12.03 -5.16 19.95
CA ARG A 496 13.40 -5.12 20.51
C ARG A 496 14.44 -5.28 19.40
N ARG A 497 15.62 -4.66 19.60
CA ARG A 497 16.76 -4.87 18.71
C ARG A 497 17.14 -6.36 18.70
N PRO A 498 17.43 -6.95 17.54
CA PRO A 498 17.94 -8.31 17.48
C PRO A 498 19.21 -8.44 18.35
N GLY A 499 19.21 -9.36 19.33
CA GLY A 499 20.37 -9.59 20.21
C GLY A 499 20.38 -8.79 21.52
N THR A 500 19.32 -8.05 21.84
CA THR A 500 19.05 -7.41 23.16
C THR A 500 17.76 -7.95 23.76
#